data_AF-A0A4Q4WZS3-F1
#
_entry.id   AF-A0A4Q4WZS3-F1
#
_cell.length_a   1.000
_cell.length_b   1.000
_cell.length_c   1.000
_cell.angle_alpha   90.00
_cell.angle_beta   90.00
_cell.angle_gamma   90.00
#
_symmetry.space_group_name_H-M   'P 1'
#
loop_
_entity.id
_entity.type
_entity.pdbx_description
1 polymer ?
#
loop_
_entity_poly.entity_id
_entity_poly.type
_entity_poly.pdbx_seq_one_letter_code
_entity_poly.pdbx_strand_id
1 'polypeptide(L)'
;MNNLANVLDSQGKYAEAEQMHRETLKLKEAVLGREHPDISVSMNNLANVLNNQGNMNNLASVLGSQGKYEEAEQMHRETLKLKEAVLGREHPSTFDSMNNFASVLNSQGKYAKAEQMHREILKLREAALGRKHPSTLDSINNLACVLDSQGKYDEAEQMHRQTLS
;
A
#
# COMPACT_ATOMS: atom_id res chain seq x y z
N MET A 1 3.27 -2.93 21.23
CA MET A 1 2.26 -1.92 20.86
C MET A 1 1.66 -2.14 19.47
N ASN A 2 2.45 -2.41 18.42
CA ASN A 2 1.94 -2.61 17.05
C ASN A 2 0.79 -3.64 16.93
N ASN A 3 0.82 -4.74 17.68
CA ASN A 3 -0.21 -5.78 17.58
C ASN A 3 -1.59 -5.33 18.09
N LEU A 4 -1.66 -4.46 19.10
CA LEU A 4 -2.94 -3.97 19.62
C LEU A 4 -3.56 -2.96 18.65
N ALA A 5 -2.76 -2.05 18.09
CA ALA A 5 -3.23 -1.09 17.10
C ALA A 5 -3.82 -1.76 15.85
N ASN A 6 -3.15 -2.82 15.35
CA ASN A 6 -3.67 -3.60 14.22
C ASN A 6 -5.00 -4.31 14.55
N VAL A 7 -5.17 -4.79 15.78
CA VAL A 7 -6.42 -5.41 16.24
C VAL A 7 -7.54 -4.36 16.31
N LEU A 8 -7.24 -3.14 16.79
CA LEU A 8 -8.21 -2.04 16.84
C LEU A 8 -8.65 -1.61 15.43
N ASP A 9 -7.71 -1.52 14.49
CA ASP A 9 -8.01 -1.26 13.07
C ASP A 9 -8.93 -2.34 12.49
N SER A 10 -8.63 -3.62 12.74
CA SER A 10 -9.47 -4.75 12.31
C SER A 10 -10.86 -4.74 12.95
N GLN A 11 -11.04 -4.08 14.10
CA GLN A 11 -12.33 -3.88 14.78
C GLN A 11 -13.08 -2.63 14.29
N GLY A 12 -12.53 -1.87 13.33
CA GLY A 12 -13.10 -0.61 12.86
C GLY A 12 -12.90 0.57 13.82
N LYS A 13 -12.08 0.42 14.88
CA LYS A 13 -11.77 1.48 15.85
C LYS A 13 -10.62 2.35 15.35
N TYR A 14 -10.81 2.95 14.17
CA TYR A 14 -9.74 3.62 13.42
C TYR A 14 -9.11 4.80 14.17
N ALA A 15 -9.89 5.59 14.91
CA ALA A 15 -9.36 6.73 15.65
C ALA A 15 -8.39 6.31 16.78
N GLU A 16 -8.72 5.24 17.52
CA GLU A 16 -7.86 4.70 18.57
C GLU A 16 -6.60 4.06 17.97
N ALA A 17 -6.76 3.31 16.87
CA ALA A 17 -5.64 2.71 16.15
C ALA A 17 -4.67 3.77 15.60
N GLU A 18 -5.21 4.86 15.01
CA GLU A 18 -4.43 5.99 14.49
C GLU A 18 -3.59 6.62 15.59
N GLN A 19 -4.21 6.97 16.72
CA GLN A 19 -3.50 7.61 17.83
C GLN A 19 -2.33 6.74 18.31
N MET A 20 -2.57 5.44 18.51
CA MET A 20 -1.54 4.51 18.98
C MET A 20 -0.40 4.36 17.98
N HIS A 21 -0.70 4.32 16.68
CA HIS A 21 0.32 4.26 15.64
C HIS A 21 1.15 5.54 15.57
N ARG A 22 0.54 6.73 15.71
CA ARG A 22 1.27 8.01 15.74
C ARG A 22 2.22 8.11 16.92
N GLU A 23 1.76 7.75 18.12
CA GLU A 23 2.59 7.74 19.33
C GLU A 23 3.76 6.75 19.18
N THR A 24 3.47 5.56 18.66
CA THR A 24 4.51 4.54 18.42
C THR A 24 5.54 5.02 17.40
N LEU A 25 5.11 5.63 16.29
CA LEU A 25 6.00 6.15 15.26
C LEU A 25 6.92 7.22 15.84
N LYS A 26 6.36 8.21 16.55
CA LYS A 26 7.12 9.30 17.18
C LYS A 26 8.17 8.78 18.16
N LEU A 27 7.82 7.79 18.99
CA LEU A 27 8.75 7.17 19.93
C LEU A 27 9.88 6.43 19.20
N LYS A 28 9.55 5.64 18.17
CA LYS A 28 10.56 4.92 17.41
C LYS A 28 11.50 5.85 16.64
N GLU A 29 10.99 6.91 16.04
CA GLU A 29 11.82 7.91 15.36
C GLU A 29 12.83 8.56 16.32
N ALA A 30 12.39 8.88 17.55
CA ALA A 30 13.25 9.46 18.57
C ALA A 30 14.34 8.50 19.07
N VAL A 31 14.05 7.19 19.12
CA VAL A 31 14.96 6.18 19.68
C VAL A 31 15.89 5.56 18.63
N LEU A 32 15.36 5.26 17.45
CA LEU A 32 16.04 4.48 16.41
C LEU A 32 16.58 5.36 15.28
N GLY A 33 16.08 6.59 15.15
CA GLY A 33 16.32 7.46 14.00
C GLY A 33 15.42 7.12 12.80
N ARG A 34 15.23 8.10 11.92
CA ARG A 34 14.27 8.04 10.79
C ARG A 34 14.60 6.95 9.76
N GLU A 35 15.89 6.63 9.60
CA GLU A 35 16.36 5.66 8.59
C GLU A 35 16.25 4.20 9.04
N HIS A 36 15.82 3.95 10.29
CA HIS A 36 15.74 2.58 10.79
C HIS A 36 14.60 1.79 10.09
N PRO A 37 14.81 0.53 9.65
CA PRO A 37 13.80 -0.25 8.92
C PRO A 37 12.42 -0.32 9.59
N ASP A 38 12.38 -0.38 10.92
CA ASP A 38 11.14 -0.41 11.71
C ASP A 38 10.27 0.85 11.56
N ILE A 39 10.86 1.99 11.18
CA ILE A 39 10.12 3.21 10.89
C ILE A 39 9.22 3.00 9.68
N SER A 40 9.76 2.38 8.61
CA SER A 40 8.99 2.07 7.40
C SER A 40 7.77 1.18 7.69
N VAL A 41 7.92 0.21 8.61
CA VAL A 41 6.80 -0.66 9.02
C VAL A 41 5.75 0.13 9.79
N SER A 42 6.17 0.98 10.73
CA SER A 42 5.26 1.81 11.52
C SER A 42 4.52 2.84 10.65
N MET A 43 5.20 3.46 9.69
CA MET A 43 4.59 4.37 8.72
C MET A 43 3.59 3.63 7.83
N ASN A 44 3.93 2.45 7.30
CA ASN A 44 3.01 1.66 6.48
C ASN A 44 1.72 1.30 7.23
N ASN A 45 1.82 0.92 8.50
CA ASN A 45 0.64 0.57 9.30
C ASN A 45 -0.24 1.79 9.57
N LEU A 46 0.35 2.95 9.92
CA LEU A 46 -0.41 4.18 10.12
C LEU A 46 -1.10 4.63 8.82
N ALA A 47 -0.43 4.52 7.68
CA ALA A 47 -0.99 4.85 6.37
C ALA A 47 -2.22 3.98 6.04
N ASN A 48 -2.16 2.68 6.34
CA ASN A 48 -3.30 1.77 6.16
C ASN A 48 -4.51 2.19 7.00
N VAL A 49 -4.32 2.52 8.28
CA VAL A 49 -5.41 2.97 9.16
C VAL A 49 -6.04 4.27 8.65
N LEU A 50 -5.23 5.22 8.20
CA LEU A 50 -5.72 6.49 7.63
C LEU A 50 -6.56 6.24 6.36
N ASN A 51 -6.15 5.31 5.51
CA ASN A 51 -6.93 4.92 4.33
C ASN A 51 -8.27 4.26 4.71
N ASN A 52 -8.25 3.33 5.67
CA ASN A 52 -9.46 2.66 6.16
C ASN A 52 -10.45 3.67 6.77
N GLN A 53 -9.94 4.62 7.54
CA GLN A 53 -10.74 5.70 8.13
C GLN A 53 -11.35 6.61 7.05
N GLY A 54 -10.59 6.93 6.00
CA GLY A 54 -11.09 7.66 4.83
C GLY A 54 -12.24 6.91 4.16
N ASN A 55 -12.10 5.59 3.96
CA ASN A 55 -13.10 4.73 3.34
C ASN A 55 -14.41 4.65 4.15
N MET A 56 -14.31 4.64 5.49
CA MET A 56 -15.50 4.57 6.37
C MET A 56 -16.25 5.91 6.45
N ASN A 57 -15.53 7.03 6.36
CA ASN A 57 -16.11 8.37 6.49
C ASN A 57 -16.83 8.80 5.19
N ASN A 58 -18.00 8.21 4.94
CA ASN A 58 -18.86 8.59 3.82
C ASN A 58 -19.67 9.87 4.09
N LEU A 59 -19.76 10.73 3.07
CA LEU A 59 -20.56 11.94 2.84
C LEU A 59 -20.56 13.07 3.89
N ALA A 60 -20.54 12.81 5.20
CA ALA A 60 -20.70 13.84 6.24
C ALA A 60 -19.49 14.80 6.36
N SER A 61 -18.33 14.45 5.81
CA SER A 61 -17.17 15.34 5.70
C SER A 61 -16.28 14.88 4.56
N VAL A 62 -16.72 15.09 3.32
CA VAL A 62 -15.89 14.82 2.12
C VAL A 62 -14.50 15.45 2.26
N LEU A 63 -14.40 16.63 2.87
CA LEU A 63 -13.11 17.28 3.16
C LEU A 63 -12.26 16.51 4.19
N GLY A 64 -12.89 15.91 5.20
CA GLY A 64 -12.19 15.11 6.21
C GLY A 64 -11.69 13.77 5.68
N SER A 65 -12.49 13.07 4.88
CA SER A 65 -12.04 11.82 4.23
C SER A 65 -10.94 12.10 3.20
N GLN A 66 -11.08 13.18 2.42
CA GLN A 66 -10.03 13.66 1.53
C GLN A 66 -8.73 13.92 2.30
N GLY A 67 -8.76 14.70 3.38
CA GLY A 67 -7.56 14.94 4.20
C GLY A 67 -6.84 13.65 4.67
N LYS A 68 -7.60 12.61 5.02
CA LYS A 68 -7.05 11.32 5.46
C LYS A 68 -6.44 10.51 4.32
N TYR A 69 -7.05 10.52 3.14
CA TYR A 69 -6.51 9.88 1.94
C TYR A 69 -5.19 10.50 1.47
N GLU A 70 -5.13 11.83 1.48
CA GLU A 70 -3.93 12.59 1.13
C GLU A 70 -2.78 12.26 2.10
N GLU A 71 -3.08 12.20 3.40
CA GLU A 71 -2.09 11.83 4.42
C GLU A 71 -1.60 10.38 4.24
N ALA A 72 -2.51 9.44 3.97
CA ALA A 72 -2.16 8.05 3.69
C ALA A 72 -1.27 7.92 2.44
N GLU A 73 -1.61 8.61 1.34
CA GLU A 73 -0.78 8.64 0.12
C GLU A 73 0.61 9.20 0.41
N GLN A 74 0.72 10.32 1.14
CA GLN A 74 2.01 10.90 1.49
C GLN A 74 2.85 9.92 2.30
N MET A 75 2.26 9.26 3.29
CA MET A 75 2.97 8.34 4.16
C MET A 75 3.44 7.08 3.43
N HIS A 76 2.63 6.51 2.54
CA HIS A 76 3.07 5.40 1.69
C HIS A 76 4.20 5.82 0.73
N ARG A 77 4.13 7.03 0.17
CA ARG A 77 5.19 7.59 -0.68
C ARG A 77 6.50 7.76 0.07
N GLU A 78 6.46 8.29 1.30
CA GLU A 78 7.65 8.43 2.14
C GLU A 78 8.21 7.07 2.58
N THR A 79 7.33 6.13 2.94
CA THR A 79 7.70 4.75 3.27
C THR A 79 8.44 4.08 2.12
N LEU A 80 7.93 4.23 0.89
CA LEU A 80 8.56 3.69 -0.31
C LEU A 80 9.95 4.27 -0.52
N LYS A 81 10.10 5.60 -0.44
CA LYS A 81 11.41 6.27 -0.57
C LYS A 81 12.41 5.77 0.47
N LEU A 82 11.97 5.59 1.71
CA LEU A 82 12.82 5.09 2.79
C LEU A 82 13.27 3.65 2.51
N LYS A 83 12.35 2.76 2.10
CA LYS A 83 12.72 1.39 1.75
C LYS A 83 13.64 1.31 0.53
N GLU A 84 13.43 2.16 -0.48
CA GLU A 84 14.32 2.25 -1.63
C GLU A 84 15.73 2.69 -1.22
N ALA A 85 15.85 3.67 -0.32
CA ALA A 85 17.14 4.16 0.18
C ALA A 85 17.88 3.11 1.03
N VAL A 86 17.16 2.38 1.88
CA VAL A 86 17.76 1.45 2.86
C VAL A 86 17.99 0.05 2.29
N LEU A 87 17.05 -0.47 1.50
CA LEU A 87 17.05 -1.86 1.02
C LEU A 87 17.32 -1.98 -0.49
N GLY A 88 17.17 -0.88 -1.24
CA GLY A 88 17.20 -0.88 -2.69
C GLY A 88 15.83 -1.13 -3.33
N ARG A 89 15.71 -0.77 -4.61
CA ARG A 89 14.45 -0.85 -5.38
C ARG A 89 13.98 -2.29 -5.62
N GLU A 90 14.90 -3.23 -5.76
CA GLU A 90 14.61 -4.63 -6.11
C GLU A 90 14.38 -5.53 -4.88
N HIS A 91 14.45 -4.97 -3.67
CA HIS A 91 14.24 -5.74 -2.46
C HIS A 91 12.77 -6.16 -2.31
N PRO A 92 12.46 -7.41 -1.89
CA PRO A 92 11.07 -7.88 -1.74
C PRO A 92 10.19 -6.96 -0.90
N SER A 93 10.72 -6.46 0.23
CA SER A 93 9.99 -5.52 1.10
C SER A 93 9.69 -4.16 0.45
N THR A 94 10.48 -3.75 -0.55
CA THR A 94 10.21 -2.55 -1.36
C THR A 94 9.04 -2.82 -2.30
N PHE A 95 8.99 -3.99 -2.94
CA PHE A 95 7.83 -4.41 -3.75
C PHE A 95 6.53 -4.45 -2.95
N ASP A 96 6.57 -4.93 -1.71
CA ASP A 96 5.38 -4.94 -0.84
C ASP A 96 4.90 -3.52 -0.53
N SER A 97 5.82 -2.57 -0.35
CA SER A 97 5.47 -1.16 -0.16
C SER A 97 4.89 -0.53 -1.42
N MET A 98 5.43 -0.85 -2.60
CA MET A 98 4.87 -0.41 -3.88
C MET A 98 3.45 -0.97 -4.10
N ASN A 99 3.23 -2.25 -3.78
CA ASN A 99 1.92 -2.90 -3.89
C ASN A 99 0.89 -2.23 -2.98
N ASN A 100 1.21 -2.04 -1.69
CA ASN A 100 0.31 -1.35 -0.76
C ASN A 100 -0.04 0.05 -1.24
N PHE A 101 0.96 0.79 -1.72
CA PHE A 101 0.73 2.13 -2.23
C PHE A 101 -0.19 2.14 -3.47
N ALA A 102 0.02 1.21 -4.41
CA ALA A 102 -0.83 1.06 -5.58
C ALA A 102 -2.27 0.66 -5.22
N SER A 103 -2.46 -0.24 -4.25
CA SER A 103 -3.79 -0.61 -3.74
C SER A 103 -4.54 0.58 -3.12
N VAL A 104 -3.84 1.44 -2.37
CA VAL A 104 -4.42 2.67 -1.81
C VAL A 104 -4.82 3.67 -2.90
N LEU A 105 -3.99 3.83 -3.95
CA LEU A 105 -4.38 4.66 -5.08
C LEU A 105 -5.60 4.10 -5.80
N ASN A 106 -5.72 2.76 -5.92
CA ASN A 106 -6.90 2.12 -6.49
C ASN A 106 -8.15 2.40 -5.65
N SER A 107 -8.10 2.26 -4.31
CA SER A 107 -9.26 2.56 -3.44
C SER A 107 -9.69 4.03 -3.50
N GLN A 108 -8.76 4.94 -3.83
CA GLN A 108 -9.04 6.36 -4.02
C GLN A 108 -9.51 6.72 -5.44
N GLY A 109 -9.72 5.74 -6.33
CA GLY A 109 -10.12 5.97 -7.72
C GLY A 109 -8.99 6.51 -8.62
N LYS A 110 -7.74 6.54 -8.16
CA LYS A 110 -6.56 6.98 -8.92
C LYS A 110 -6.00 5.85 -9.79
N TYR A 111 -6.87 5.23 -10.58
CA TYR A 111 -6.61 3.95 -11.26
C TYR A 111 -5.41 3.97 -12.22
N ALA A 112 -5.24 5.03 -13.02
CA ALA A 112 -4.13 5.12 -13.97
C ALA A 112 -2.75 5.09 -13.27
N LYS A 113 -2.68 5.70 -12.08
CA LYS A 113 -1.45 5.78 -11.27
C LYS A 113 -1.18 4.44 -10.56
N ALA A 114 -2.24 3.76 -10.10
CA ALA A 114 -2.17 2.41 -9.56
C ALA A 114 -1.72 1.40 -10.64
N GLU A 115 -2.25 1.49 -11.86
CA GLU A 115 -1.88 0.65 -12.99
C GLU A 115 -0.40 0.81 -13.33
N GLN A 116 0.08 2.05 -13.44
CA GLN A 116 1.49 2.34 -13.72
C GLN A 116 2.41 1.65 -12.71
N MET A 117 2.10 1.74 -11.41
CA MET A 117 2.88 1.05 -10.38
C MET A 117 2.78 -0.46 -10.48
N HIS A 118 1.60 -1.04 -10.65
CA HIS A 118 1.48 -2.50 -10.75
C HIS A 118 2.20 -3.07 -11.98
N ARG A 119 2.19 -2.36 -13.12
CA ARG A 119 3.02 -2.73 -14.28
C ARG A 119 4.51 -2.70 -13.96
N GLU A 120 4.95 -1.70 -13.21
CA GLU A 120 6.34 -1.60 -12.80
C GLU A 120 6.75 -2.75 -11.86
N ILE A 121 5.94 -3.03 -10.84
CA ILE A 121 6.16 -4.12 -9.89
C ILE A 121 6.21 -5.46 -10.62
N LEU A 122 5.28 -5.68 -11.56
CA LEU A 122 5.26 -6.88 -12.38
C LEU A 122 6.57 -7.05 -13.15
N LYS A 123 7.04 -6.00 -13.84
CA LYS A 123 8.30 -6.02 -14.57
C LYS A 123 9.49 -6.36 -13.67
N LEU A 124 9.57 -5.76 -12.48
CA LEU A 124 10.66 -6.00 -11.53
C LEU A 124 10.62 -7.43 -10.97
N ARG A 125 9.42 -7.94 -10.60
CA ARG A 125 9.26 -9.31 -10.09
C ARG A 125 9.48 -10.37 -11.16
N GLU A 126 9.04 -10.13 -12.40
CA GLU A 126 9.35 -11.01 -13.53
C GLU A 126 10.85 -11.12 -13.77
N ALA A 127 11.59 -10.00 -13.72
CA ALA A 127 13.04 -9.99 -13.87
C ALA A 127 13.76 -10.71 -12.72
N ALA A 128 13.32 -10.51 -11.47
CA ALA A 128 14.00 -11.04 -10.28
C ALA A 128 13.65 -12.50 -9.96
N LEU A 129 12.39 -12.91 -10.15
CA LEU A 129 11.85 -14.19 -9.66
C LEU A 129 11.36 -15.10 -10.79
N GLY A 130 11.20 -14.55 -12.00
CA GLY A 130 10.58 -15.24 -13.12
C GLY A 130 9.04 -15.16 -13.09
N ARG A 131 8.43 -15.46 -14.23
CA ARG A 131 7.00 -15.26 -14.49
C ARG A 131 6.07 -16.19 -13.70
N LYS A 132 6.52 -17.42 -13.40
CA LYS A 132 5.71 -18.44 -12.70
C LYS A 132 5.84 -18.38 -11.18
N HIS A 133 6.65 -17.47 -10.64
CA HIS A 133 6.82 -17.34 -9.20
C HIS A 133 5.50 -16.83 -8.55
N PRO A 134 5.07 -17.36 -7.39
CA PRO A 134 3.82 -16.96 -6.74
C PRO A 134 3.67 -15.43 -6.59
N SER A 135 4.71 -14.74 -6.11
CA SER A 135 4.68 -13.28 -5.97
C SER A 135 4.55 -12.52 -7.30
N THR A 136 4.99 -13.10 -8.42
CA THR A 136 4.79 -12.52 -9.75
C THR A 136 3.34 -12.72 -10.19
N LEU A 137 2.77 -13.89 -9.93
CA LEU A 137 1.35 -14.18 -10.20
C LEU A 137 0.42 -13.27 -9.39
N ASP A 138 0.75 -12.98 -8.13
CA ASP A 138 0.02 -12.01 -7.31
C ASP A 138 0.01 -10.61 -7.95
N SER A 139 1.15 -10.19 -8.52
CA SER A 139 1.25 -8.91 -9.22
C SER A 139 0.45 -8.88 -10.52
N ILE A 140 0.38 -9.98 -11.26
CA ILE A 140 -0.50 -10.13 -12.44
C ILE A 140 -1.96 -9.97 -12.02
N ASN A 141 -2.36 -10.63 -10.93
CA ASN A 141 -3.72 -10.54 -10.39
C ASN A 141 -4.08 -9.11 -9.95
N ASN A 142 -3.19 -8.44 -9.22
CA ASN A 142 -3.41 -7.05 -8.79
C ASN A 142 -3.54 -6.09 -9.99
N LEU A 143 -2.71 -6.26 -11.02
CA LEU A 143 -2.81 -5.46 -12.24
C LEU A 143 -4.14 -5.72 -12.96
N ALA A 144 -4.59 -6.97 -13.04
CA ALA A 144 -5.89 -7.31 -13.61
C ALA A 144 -7.05 -6.64 -12.85
N CYS A 145 -7.03 -6.63 -11.51
CA CYS A 145 -8.05 -5.93 -10.71
C CYS A 145 -8.10 -4.42 -10.96
N VAL A 146 -6.94 -3.77 -11.17
CA VAL A 146 -6.89 -2.34 -11.48
C VAL A 146 -7.35 -2.05 -12.91
N LEU A 147 -7.09 -2.95 -13.85
CA LEU A 147 -7.62 -2.86 -15.22
C LEU A 147 -9.15 -3.02 -15.23
N ASP A 148 -9.68 -3.97 -14.46
CA ASP A 148 -11.11 -4.17 -14.25
C ASP A 148 -11.79 -2.93 -13.65
N SER A 149 -11.17 -2.32 -12.63
CA SER A 149 -11.64 -1.07 -12.02
C SER A 149 -11.69 0.12 -13.01
N GLN A 150 -10.94 0.05 -14.12
CA GLN A 150 -10.96 1.03 -15.22
C GLN A 150 -11.94 0.68 -16.34
N GLY A 151 -12.61 -0.47 -16.28
CA GLY A 151 -13.43 -0.99 -17.36
C GLY A 151 -12.62 -1.56 -18.53
N LYS A 152 -11.32 -1.84 -18.36
CA LYS A 152 -10.44 -2.47 -19.37
C LYS A 152 -10.57 -3.99 -19.29
N TYR A 153 -11.79 -4.50 -19.45
CA TYR A 153 -12.12 -5.91 -19.18
C TYR A 153 -11.34 -6.89 -20.05
N ASP A 154 -11.16 -6.60 -21.34
CA ASP A 154 -10.42 -7.49 -22.25
C ASP A 154 -8.96 -7.68 -21.82
N GLU A 155 -8.31 -6.61 -21.35
CA GLU A 155 -6.93 -6.68 -20.86
C GLU A 155 -6.85 -7.38 -19.50
N ALA A 156 -7.80 -7.11 -18.60
CA ALA A 156 -7.90 -7.80 -17.31
C ALA A 156 -8.10 -9.32 -17.49
N GLU A 157 -8.95 -9.73 -18.43
CA GLU A 157 -9.16 -11.15 -18.75
C GLU A 157 -7.87 -11.79 -19.28
N GLN A 158 -7.17 -11.14 -20.21
CA GLN A 158 -5.89 -11.64 -20.72
C GLN A 158 -4.88 -11.84 -19.60
N MET A 159 -4.82 -10.91 -18.63
CA MET A 159 -3.93 -11.02 -17.47
C MET A 159 -4.31 -12.19 -16.57
N HIS A 160 -5.59 -12.37 -16.25
CA HIS A 160 -6.05 -13.53 -15.47
C HIS A 160 -5.79 -14.86 -16.16
N ARG A 161 -5.96 -14.95 -17.48
CA ARG A 161 -5.66 -16.19 -18.23
C ARG A 161 -4.20 -16.59 -18.14
N GLN A 162 -3.28 -15.62 -18.01
CA GLN A 162 -1.85 -15.89 -17.88
C GLN A 162 -1.46 -16.52 -16.54
N THR A 163 -2.28 -16.38 -15.48
CA THR A 163 -1.98 -17.02 -14.18
C THR A 163 -2.50 -18.46 -14.09
N LEU A 164 -3.35 -18.88 -15.02
CA LEU A 164 -3.99 -20.21 -15.06
C LEU A 164 -3.25 -21.23 -15.94
N SER A 165 -2.20 -20.82 -16.67
CA SER A 165 -1.42 -21.64 -17.63
C SER A 165 -0.03 -22.02 -17.13
#